data_AF-A0A1Y4LR47-F1
#
_entry.id   AF-A0A1Y4LR47-F1
#
_cell.length_a   1.000
_cell.length_b   1.000
_cell.length_c   1.000
_cell.angle_alpha   90.00
_cell.angle_beta   90.00
_cell.angle_gamma   90.00
#
_symmetry.space_group_name_H-M   'P 1'
#
loop_
_entity.id
_entity.type
_entity.pdbx_description
1 polymer ?
#
loop_
_entity_poly.entity_id
_entity_poly.type
_entity_poly.pdbx_seq_one_letter_code
_entity_poly.pdbx_strand_id
1 'polypeptide(L)'
;MSKVLQKDFYILDSIAYKKVNYFFSSIYSSLTKYKTCDIFMNSSSVYRFYSDMIHMNIDKDNKKSLLVKKAVEYIEDHFKEDICLDDICESLGYSKYYVLHVFQEVMELSVHDFIA
;
A
#
# COMPACT_ATOMS: atom_id res chain seq x y z
N MET A 1 10.36 17.75 -5.72
CA MET A 1 9.23 16.96 -5.15
C MET A 1 8.29 16.63 -6.28
N SER A 2 8.49 15.46 -6.89
CA SER A 2 7.81 15.02 -8.11
C SER A 2 6.36 14.63 -7.81
N LYS A 3 5.44 15.05 -8.70
CA LYS A 3 3.98 14.82 -8.64
C LYS A 3 3.56 13.34 -8.59
N VAL A 4 4.48 12.42 -8.85
CA VAL A 4 4.25 10.97 -8.94
C VAL A 4 4.15 10.36 -7.53
N LEU A 5 5.02 10.77 -6.60
CA LEU A 5 5.00 10.35 -5.19
C LEU A 5 3.68 10.67 -4.48
N GLN A 6 2.94 11.68 -4.95
CA GLN A 6 1.65 12.03 -4.38
C GLN A 6 0.59 11.00 -4.74
N LYS A 7 0.58 10.47 -5.96
CA LYS A 7 -0.52 9.67 -6.53
C LYS A 7 -0.52 8.21 -6.04
N ASP A 8 0.66 7.64 -5.77
CA ASP A 8 0.79 6.22 -5.39
C ASP A 8 0.69 6.02 -3.87
N PHE A 9 1.02 7.05 -3.08
CA PHE A 9 0.61 7.14 -1.68
C PHE A 9 -0.93 7.11 -1.56
N TYR A 10 -1.64 7.79 -2.46
CA TYR A 10 -3.11 7.89 -2.42
C TYR A 10 -3.87 6.57 -2.61
N ILE A 11 -3.34 5.56 -3.31
CA ILE A 11 -4.09 4.31 -3.60
C ILE A 11 -4.07 3.35 -2.41
N LEU A 12 -2.89 3.15 -1.81
CA LEU A 12 -2.72 2.41 -0.55
C LEU A 12 -3.44 3.13 0.60
N ASP A 13 -3.38 4.46 0.61
CA ASP A 13 -4.14 5.28 1.55
C ASP A 13 -5.65 5.19 1.27
N SER A 14 -6.12 5.08 0.03
CA SER A 14 -7.56 5.02 -0.31
C SER A 14 -8.27 3.76 0.22
N ILE A 15 -7.64 2.58 0.16
CA ILE A 15 -8.22 1.33 0.69
C ILE A 15 -8.18 1.32 2.22
N ALA A 16 -7.05 1.72 2.81
CA ALA A 16 -6.92 1.86 4.27
C ALA A 16 -7.92 2.90 4.79
N TYR A 17 -8.01 4.05 4.13
CA TYR A 17 -8.92 5.15 4.43
C TYR A 17 -10.38 4.72 4.37
N LYS A 18 -10.80 3.95 3.35
CA LYS A 18 -12.19 3.44 3.26
C LYS A 18 -12.56 2.55 4.45
N LYS A 19 -11.64 1.67 4.87
CA LYS A 19 -11.89 0.73 5.98
C LYS A 19 -11.80 1.43 7.34
N VAL A 20 -10.86 2.36 7.49
CA VAL A 20 -10.77 3.27 8.65
C VAL A 20 -12.04 4.10 8.78
N ASN A 21 -12.55 4.66 7.68
CA ASN A 21 -13.82 5.40 7.68
C ASN A 21 -15.00 4.52 8.07
N TYR A 22 -15.05 3.26 7.60
CA TYR A 22 -16.10 2.32 7.97
C TYR A 22 -16.06 2.00 9.47
N PHE A 23 -14.87 1.78 10.03
CA PHE A 23 -14.65 1.58 11.46
C PHE A 23 -15.13 2.79 12.29
N PHE A 24 -14.68 3.99 11.95
CA PHE A 24 -15.11 5.21 12.66
C PHE A 24 -16.61 5.48 12.51
N SER A 25 -17.19 5.21 11.34
CA SER A 25 -18.64 5.33 11.11
C SER A 25 -19.42 4.32 11.96
N SER A 26 -18.91 3.11 12.15
CA SER A 26 -19.51 2.08 13.00
C SER A 26 -19.46 2.47 14.48
N ILE A 27 -18.33 3.02 14.96
CA ILE A 27 -18.22 3.56 16.32
C ILE A 27 -19.16 4.76 16.51
N TYR A 28 -19.15 5.71 15.58
CA TYR A 28 -19.98 6.91 15.66
C TYR A 28 -21.48 6.59 15.65
N SER A 29 -21.91 5.68 14.79
CA SER A 29 -23.29 5.18 14.75
C SER A 29 -23.68 4.47 16.07
N SER A 30 -22.74 3.74 16.67
CA SER A 30 -22.96 3.08 17.97
C SER A 30 -23.07 4.09 19.12
N LEU A 31 -22.21 5.11 19.15
CA LEU A 31 -22.21 6.20 20.13
C LEU A 31 -23.46 7.10 20.04
N THR A 32 -24.00 7.30 18.84
CA THR A 32 -25.17 8.16 18.61
C THR A 32 -26.50 7.46 18.88
N LYS A 33 -26.56 6.12 18.75
CA LYS A 33 -27.81 5.34 18.90
C LYS A 33 -28.10 4.88 20.33
N TYR A 34 -27.10 4.71 21.19
CA TYR A 34 -27.27 4.27 22.58
C TYR A 34 -26.48 5.16 23.54
N LYS A 35 -27.17 5.86 24.47
CA LYS A 35 -26.59 6.83 25.43
C LYS A 35 -25.55 6.24 26.40
N THR A 36 -25.42 4.92 26.46
CA THR A 36 -24.44 4.20 27.28
C THR A 36 -23.84 3.10 26.42
N CYS A 37 -22.83 3.43 25.61
CA CYS A 37 -22.07 2.42 24.90
C CYS A 37 -21.38 1.52 25.92
N ASP A 38 -21.76 0.25 25.92
CA ASP A 38 -21.13 -0.77 26.74
C ASP A 38 -19.67 -0.86 26.31
N ILE A 39 -18.75 -0.57 27.23
CA ILE A 39 -17.29 -0.50 27.02
C ILE A 39 -16.80 -1.72 26.21
N PHE A 40 -17.42 -2.89 26.46
CA PHE A 40 -17.15 -4.15 25.77
C PHE A 40 -17.40 -4.12 24.26
N MET A 41 -18.43 -3.42 23.79
CA MET A 41 -18.73 -3.31 22.36
C MET A 41 -17.71 -2.43 21.65
N ASN A 42 -17.28 -1.35 22.30
CA ASN A 42 -16.23 -0.50 21.74
C ASN A 42 -14.88 -1.23 21.72
N SER A 43 -14.53 -1.93 22.80
CA SER A 43 -13.34 -2.78 22.85
C SER A 43 -13.36 -3.86 21.77
N SER A 44 -14.51 -4.53 21.54
CA SER A 44 -14.66 -5.53 20.47
C SER A 44 -14.44 -4.95 19.07
N SER A 45 -15.00 -3.78 18.79
CA SER A 45 -14.77 -3.08 17.52
C SER A 45 -13.29 -2.73 17.33
N VAL A 46 -12.64 -2.20 18.38
CA VAL A 46 -11.21 -1.86 18.37
C VAL A 46 -10.34 -3.10 18.12
N TYR A 47 -10.60 -4.21 18.83
CA TYR A 47 -9.87 -5.47 18.62
C TYR A 47 -10.03 -6.03 17.21
N ARG A 48 -11.24 -5.97 16.66
CA ARG A 48 -11.51 -6.40 15.28
C ARG A 48 -10.72 -5.56 14.28
N PHE A 49 -10.72 -4.24 14.47
CA PHE A 49 -9.93 -3.33 13.64
C PHE A 49 -8.42 -3.62 13.73
N TYR A 50 -7.88 -3.86 14.93
CA TYR A 50 -6.47 -4.26 15.09
C TYR A 50 -6.16 -5.60 14.41
N SER A 51 -7.03 -6.60 14.58
CA SER A 51 -6.90 -7.89 13.91
C SER A 51 -6.89 -7.74 12.40
N ASP A 52 -7.82 -6.95 11.85
CA ASP A 52 -7.92 -6.69 10.42
C ASP A 52 -6.67 -5.94 9.90
N MET A 53 -6.13 -4.98 10.65
CA MET A 53 -4.88 -4.27 10.31
C MET A 53 -3.66 -5.18 10.34
N ILE A 54 -3.58 -6.09 11.31
CA ILE A 54 -2.47 -7.05 11.43
C ILE A 54 -2.52 -8.05 10.26
N HIS A 55 -3.71 -8.57 9.92
CA HIS A 55 -3.86 -9.50 8.80
C HIS A 55 -3.69 -8.83 7.42
N MET A 56 -4.02 -7.55 7.29
CA MET A 56 -3.74 -6.78 6.05
C MET A 56 -2.24 -6.65 5.76
N ASN A 57 -1.37 -6.71 6.77
CA ASN A 57 0.08 -6.69 6.57
C ASN A 57 0.68 -8.03 6.13
N ILE A 58 -0.06 -9.13 6.12
CA ILE A 58 0.54 -10.47 6.01
C ILE A 58 0.24 -11.13 4.65
N ASP A 59 -0.87 -10.82 4.00
CA ASP A 59 -1.37 -11.65 2.91
C ASP A 59 -1.19 -11.00 1.52
N LYS A 60 -0.12 -11.40 0.83
CA LYS A 60 0.15 -11.21 -0.63
C LYS A 60 0.37 -9.79 -1.18
N ASP A 61 -0.46 -8.80 -0.86
CA ASP A 61 -0.30 -7.43 -1.39
C ASP A 61 0.99 -6.80 -0.86
N ASN A 62 1.37 -7.12 0.38
CA ASN A 62 2.59 -6.58 0.97
C ASN A 62 3.87 -7.00 0.24
N LYS A 63 3.92 -8.19 -0.39
CA LYS A 63 5.10 -8.61 -1.16
C LYS A 63 5.20 -7.87 -2.49
N LYS A 64 4.08 -7.67 -3.18
CA LYS A 64 4.01 -6.91 -4.43
C LYS A 64 4.34 -5.44 -4.18
N SER A 65 3.68 -4.83 -3.19
CA SER A 65 3.94 -3.44 -2.79
C SER A 65 5.36 -3.23 -2.29
N LEU A 66 5.94 -4.19 -1.55
CA LEU A 66 7.34 -4.11 -1.12
C LEU A 66 8.31 -4.24 -2.30
N LEU A 67 8.02 -5.09 -3.28
CA LEU A 67 8.81 -5.20 -4.51
C LEU A 67 8.80 -3.86 -5.25
N VAL A 68 7.62 -3.29 -5.48
CA VAL A 68 7.48 -2.01 -6.19
C VAL A 68 8.14 -0.88 -5.42
N LYS A 69 7.98 -0.83 -4.10
CA LYS A 69 8.66 0.14 -3.24
C LYS A 69 10.18 0.08 -3.41
N LYS A 70 10.77 -1.12 -3.33
CA LYS A 70 12.21 -1.30 -3.51
C LYS A 70 12.67 -0.95 -4.93
N ALA A 71 11.85 -1.26 -5.95
CA ALA A 71 12.15 -0.90 -7.33
C ALA A 71 12.18 0.63 -7.51
N VAL A 72 11.21 1.34 -6.93
CA VAL A 72 11.17 2.81 -6.95
C VAL A 72 12.35 3.40 -6.19
N GLU A 73 12.66 2.91 -4.99
CA GLU A 73 13.83 3.35 -4.21
C GLU A 73 15.13 3.20 -5.02
N TYR A 74 15.33 2.07 -5.70
CA TYR A 74 16.50 1.85 -6.55
C TYR A 74 16.58 2.84 -7.72
N ILE A 75 15.46 3.08 -8.41
CA ILE A 75 15.38 4.02 -9.53
C ILE A 75 15.65 5.45 -9.06
N GLU A 76 15.12 5.84 -7.92
CA GLU A 76 15.34 7.18 -7.34
C GLU A 76 16.79 7.38 -6.90
N ASP A 77 17.42 6.38 -6.28
CA ASP A 77 18.82 6.43 -5.85
C ASP A 77 19.79 6.55 -7.04
N HIS A 78 19.42 6.00 -8.21
CA HIS A 78 20.26 5.96 -9.41
C HIS A 78 19.69 6.79 -10.57
N PHE A 79 18.81 7.78 -10.31
CA PHE A 79 18.11 8.53 -11.37
C PHE A 79 19.03 9.31 -12.34
N LYS A 80 20.29 9.54 -11.95
CA LYS A 80 21.31 10.24 -12.77
C LYS A 80 22.14 9.29 -13.63
N GLU A 81 21.97 7.99 -13.43
CA GLU A 81 22.68 6.94 -14.13
C GLU A 81 21.77 6.38 -15.23
N ASP A 82 22.38 5.82 -16.28
CA ASP A 82 21.65 5.15 -17.36
C ASP A 82 21.28 3.72 -16.90
N ILE A 83 20.28 3.65 -16.02
CA ILE A 83 19.78 2.38 -15.48
C ILE A 83 18.76 1.75 -16.41
N CYS A 84 18.80 0.42 -16.52
CA CYS A 84 17.84 -0.36 -17.29
C CYS A 84 17.08 -1.37 -16.41
N LEU A 85 16.10 -2.04 -17.01
CA LEU A 85 15.28 -3.03 -16.30
C LEU A 85 16.12 -4.19 -15.75
N ASP A 86 17.23 -4.57 -16.41
CA ASP A 86 18.14 -5.60 -15.91
C ASP A 86 18.74 -5.24 -14.56
N ASP A 87 19.20 -3.99 -14.40
CA ASP A 87 19.84 -3.50 -13.16
C ASP A 87 18.86 -3.54 -11.97
N ILE A 88 17.60 -3.18 -12.23
CA ILE A 88 16.53 -3.25 -11.24
C ILE A 88 16.23 -4.70 -10.86
N CYS A 89 16.22 -5.61 -11.83
CA CYS A 89 15.96 -7.03 -11.57
C CYS A 89 17.10 -7.67 -10.76
N GLU A 90 18.34 -7.32 -11.08
CA GLU A 90 19.54 -7.81 -10.39
C GLU A 90 19.59 -7.30 -8.95
N SER A 91 19.26 -6.02 -8.71
CA SER A 91 19.22 -5.46 -7.35
C SER A 91 18.13 -6.06 -6.47
N LEU A 92 16.97 -6.39 -7.07
CA LEU A 92 15.82 -6.94 -6.37
C LEU A 92 15.86 -8.48 -6.22
N GLY A 93 16.64 -9.18 -7.04
CA GLY A 93 16.71 -10.64 -7.08
C GLY A 93 15.46 -11.32 -7.66
N TYR A 94 14.73 -10.63 -8.55
CA TYR A 94 13.52 -11.15 -9.20
C TYR A 94 13.69 -11.24 -10.73
N SER A 95 12.89 -12.09 -11.36
CA SER A 95 12.88 -12.18 -12.82
C SER A 95 12.23 -10.95 -13.47
N LYS A 96 12.70 -10.56 -14.66
CA LYS A 96 12.12 -9.48 -15.48
C LYS A 96 10.61 -9.55 -15.60
N TYR A 97 10.10 -10.74 -15.94
CA TYR A 97 8.67 -10.96 -16.12
C TYR A 97 7.89 -10.63 -14.83
N TYR A 98 8.40 -11.07 -13.67
CA TYR A 98 7.73 -10.82 -12.40
C TYR A 98 7.76 -9.34 -12.01
N VAL A 99 8.92 -8.67 -12.17
CA VAL A 99 9.05 -7.24 -11.89
C VAL A 99 8.14 -6.42 -12.79
N LEU A 100 8.16 -6.64 -14.10
CA LEU A 100 7.28 -5.96 -15.06
C LEU A 100 5.80 -6.13 -14.71
N HIS A 101 5.38 -7.37 -14.49
CA HIS A 101 3.97 -7.68 -14.25
C HIS A 101 3.48 -7.06 -12.93
N VAL A 102 4.26 -7.20 -11.86
CA VAL A 102 3.91 -6.67 -10.54
C VAL A 102 3.98 -5.15 -10.52
N PHE A 103 4.98 -4.55 -11.16
CA PHE A 103 5.12 -3.09 -11.23
C PHE A 103 3.96 -2.48 -12.02
N GLN A 104 3.62 -3.04 -13.18
CA GLN A 104 2.49 -2.56 -13.98
C GLN A 104 1.13 -2.76 -13.28
N GLU A 105 0.95 -3.87 -12.56
CA GLU A 105 -0.27 -4.15 -11.79
C GLU A 105 -0.47 -3.14 -10.65
N VAL A 106 0.60 -2.72 -9.98
CA VAL A 106 0.54 -1.84 -8.80
C VAL A 106 0.60 -0.36 -9.18
N MET A 107 1.45 0.01 -10.14
CA MET A 107 1.68 1.41 -10.53
C MET A 107 0.75 1.87 -11.65
N GLU A 108 0.08 0.95 -12.35
CA GLU A 108 -0.69 1.22 -13.58
C GLU A 108 0.15 1.89 -14.70
N LEU A 109 1.48 1.76 -14.62
CA LEU A 109 2.49 2.36 -15.50
C LEU A 109 3.53 1.29 -15.84
N SER A 110 4.16 1.37 -17.01
CA SER A 110 5.29 0.48 -17.30
C SER A 110 6.56 0.96 -16.58
N VAL A 111 7.45 0.03 -16.23
CA VAL A 111 8.76 0.36 -15.63
C VAL A 111 9.57 1.27 -16.57
N HIS A 112 9.47 1.05 -17.88
CA HIS A 112 10.17 1.85 -18.88
C HIS A 112 9.69 3.30 -18.90
N ASP A 113 8.38 3.53 -18.77
CA ASP A 113 7.80 4.89 -18.68
C ASP A 113 8.17 5.59 -17.37
N PHE A 114 8.57 4.85 -16.35
CA PHE A 114 8.95 5.39 -15.05
C PHE A 114 10.45 5.76 -14.98
N ILE A 115 11.31 5.06 -15.71
CA ILE A 115 12.75 5.35 -15.80
C ILE A 115 13.03 6.55 -16.73
N ALA A 116 12.18 6.76 -17.74
CA ALA A 116 12.32 7.81 -18.77
C ALA A 116 11.97 9.23 -18.27
#